data_AF-G9MJB9-F1
#
_entry.id   AF-G9MJB9-F1
#
_cell.length_a   1.000
_cell.length_b   1.000
_cell.length_c   1.000
_cell.angle_alpha   90.00
_cell.angle_beta   90.00
_cell.angle_gamma   90.00
#
_symmetry.space_group_name_H-M   'P 1'
#
loop_
_entity.id
_entity.type
_entity.pdbx_description
1 polymer ?
#
loop_
_entity_poly.entity_id
_entity_poly.type
_entity_poly.pdbx_seq_one_letter_code
_entity_poly.pdbx_strand_id
1 'polypeptide(L)'
;MCLMISEIILPTAISSSAAHAAGLSDLIQLHSPEAYSSGPSHRIFIGLRPAMIIHSIRNKQPTFLASPEWRTIPFQHVKANSFHALMTEATAIPSILVDIDQLKYGSSHSNSPLAVFEALKDLLEALVDWNVSFQGLTNKPSFRILGKGPEKAHVWFPDITTANSMTHYWTFWIMCIVYIRKLRNDYPELRDEELLISGESPESPIITEVAIQMSTWIFQSIEYLVQDEMRLFGAISATLPTRVAYQFLRYNHFYDQELISWCERVIDGIRDRGYDYIAQYILDDDGV
;
A
#
# COMPACT_ATOMS: atom_id res chain seq x y z
N MET A 1 -6.42 -14.12 11.92
CA MET A 1 -6.86 -13.69 10.58
C MET A 1 -8.37 -13.72 10.42
N CYS A 2 -9.05 -14.87 10.53
CA CYS A 2 -10.49 -14.95 10.26
C CYS A 2 -11.33 -14.01 11.14
N LEU A 3 -10.99 -13.86 12.43
CA LEU A 3 -11.66 -12.90 13.32
C LEU A 3 -11.45 -11.45 12.87
N MET A 4 -10.20 -11.06 12.59
CA MET A 4 -9.87 -9.73 12.04
C MET A 4 -10.61 -9.45 10.73
N ILE A 5 -10.63 -10.40 9.81
CA ILE A 5 -11.34 -10.26 8.53
C ILE A 5 -12.85 -10.19 8.76
N SER A 6 -13.40 -11.05 9.62
CA SER A 6 -14.82 -11.05 9.96
C SER A 6 -15.25 -9.71 10.57
N GLU A 7 -14.44 -9.10 11.41
CA GLU A 7 -14.69 -7.79 12.03
C GLU A 7 -14.48 -6.62 11.08
N ILE A 8 -13.63 -6.80 10.06
CA ILE A 8 -13.52 -5.84 8.97
C ILE A 8 -14.79 -5.88 8.09
N ILE A 9 -15.34 -7.07 7.83
CA ILE A 9 -16.54 -7.26 6.99
C ILE A 9 -17.82 -6.92 7.74
N LEU A 10 -17.92 -7.37 8.99
CA LEU A 10 -19.07 -7.25 9.88
C LEU A 10 -18.61 -6.60 11.18
N PRO A 11 -18.43 -5.27 11.21
CA PRO A 11 -17.93 -4.59 12.40
C PRO A 11 -18.87 -4.78 13.58
N THR A 12 -18.37 -5.36 14.68
CA THR A 12 -19.15 -5.45 15.93
C THR A 12 -18.90 -4.26 16.85
N ALA A 13 -17.74 -3.60 16.71
CA ALA A 13 -17.37 -2.37 17.39
C ALA A 13 -16.28 -1.60 16.63
N ILE A 14 -16.19 -0.29 16.87
CA ILE A 14 -15.26 0.64 16.19
C ILE A 14 -13.79 0.19 16.30
N SER A 15 -13.39 -0.46 17.40
CA SER A 15 -12.01 -0.90 17.66
C SER A 15 -11.77 -2.41 17.59
N SER A 16 -12.78 -3.22 17.23
CA SER A 16 -12.68 -4.68 17.30
C SER A 16 -11.61 -5.25 16.36
N SER A 17 -11.54 -4.72 15.12
CA SER A 17 -10.53 -5.12 14.13
C SER A 17 -9.10 -4.79 14.58
N ALA A 18 -8.90 -3.67 15.28
CA ALA A 18 -7.61 -3.28 15.85
C ALA A 18 -7.19 -4.21 17.00
N ALA A 19 -8.12 -4.58 17.89
CA ALA A 19 -7.84 -5.54 18.96
C ALA A 19 -7.40 -6.91 18.40
N HIS A 20 -8.04 -7.38 17.32
CA HIS A 20 -7.64 -8.64 16.69
C HIS A 20 -6.31 -8.56 15.94
N ALA A 21 -6.00 -7.43 15.33
CA ALA A 21 -4.71 -7.23 14.67
C ALA A 21 -3.56 -7.11 15.68
N ALA A 22 -3.80 -6.44 16.81
CA ALA A 22 -2.87 -6.39 17.94
C ALA A 22 -2.63 -7.79 18.51
N GLY A 23 -3.71 -8.53 18.84
CA GLY A 23 -3.59 -9.90 19.34
C GLY A 23 -2.87 -10.84 18.35
N LEU A 24 -3.06 -10.64 17.04
CA LEU A 24 -2.31 -11.38 16.03
C LEU A 24 -0.81 -11.04 16.05
N SER A 25 -0.47 -9.77 16.17
CA SER A 25 0.91 -9.30 16.31
C SER A 25 1.57 -9.85 17.57
N ASP A 26 0.86 -9.85 18.68
CA ASP A 26 1.35 -10.38 19.96
C ASP A 26 1.61 -11.88 19.87
N LEU A 27 0.68 -12.65 19.28
CA LEU A 27 0.84 -14.10 19.06
C LEU A 27 2.07 -14.42 18.22
N ILE A 28 2.35 -13.63 17.17
CA ILE A 28 3.56 -13.84 16.37
C ILE A 28 4.81 -13.58 17.22
N GLN A 29 4.81 -12.49 18.00
CA GLN A 29 5.95 -12.10 18.85
C GLN A 29 6.18 -12.98 20.09
N LEU A 30 5.24 -13.87 20.44
CA LEU A 30 5.48 -14.90 21.47
C LEU A 30 6.58 -15.90 21.08
N HIS A 31 6.95 -15.94 19.80
CA HIS A 31 8.02 -16.77 19.29
C HIS A 31 9.08 -15.92 18.60
N SER A 32 10.31 -16.44 18.54
CA SER A 32 11.40 -15.76 17.87
C SER A 32 11.23 -15.76 16.33
N PRO A 33 11.87 -14.85 15.60
CA PRO A 33 11.83 -14.83 14.14
C PRO A 33 12.24 -16.17 13.50
N GLU A 34 13.19 -16.90 14.10
CA GLU A 34 13.67 -18.21 13.63
C GLU A 34 12.56 -19.28 13.63
N ALA A 35 11.62 -19.20 14.58
CA ALA A 35 10.49 -20.11 14.66
C ALA A 35 9.58 -20.04 13.41
N TYR A 36 9.66 -18.92 12.67
CA TYR A 36 8.92 -18.68 11.43
C TYR A 36 9.79 -18.82 10.17
N SER A 37 11.01 -19.35 10.28
CA SER A 37 11.94 -19.46 9.15
C SER A 37 11.65 -20.61 8.18
N SER A 38 10.84 -21.60 8.58
CA SER A 38 10.48 -22.74 7.73
C SER A 38 9.18 -23.44 8.15
N GLY A 39 8.74 -24.42 7.36
CA GLY A 39 7.66 -25.33 7.73
C GLY A 39 6.27 -24.68 7.85
N PRO A 40 5.35 -25.28 8.63
CA PRO A 40 3.99 -24.77 8.83
C PRO A 40 3.94 -23.37 9.44
N SER A 41 4.81 -23.08 10.42
CA SER A 41 4.88 -21.76 11.06
C SER A 41 5.22 -20.66 10.07
N HIS A 42 6.18 -20.90 9.16
CA HIS A 42 6.50 -19.96 8.08
C HIS A 42 5.26 -19.68 7.21
N ARG A 43 4.50 -20.70 6.82
CA ARG A 43 3.27 -20.50 6.02
C ARG A 43 2.23 -19.63 6.74
N ILE A 44 2.10 -19.81 8.06
CA ILE A 44 1.25 -18.96 8.89
C ILE A 44 1.77 -17.52 8.86
N PHE A 45 3.06 -17.31 9.15
CA PHE A 45 3.66 -15.98 9.13
C PHE A 45 3.46 -15.26 7.80
N ILE A 46 3.79 -15.92 6.69
CA ILE A 46 3.64 -15.39 5.33
C ILE A 46 2.18 -15.05 5.01
N GLY A 47 1.23 -15.92 5.38
CA GLY A 47 -0.20 -15.67 5.16
C GLY A 47 -0.75 -14.48 5.96
N LEU A 48 -0.18 -14.19 7.14
CA LEU A 48 -0.64 -13.11 8.01
C LEU A 48 0.08 -11.78 7.78
N ARG A 49 1.34 -11.83 7.38
CA ARG A 49 2.26 -10.69 7.33
C ARG A 49 1.71 -9.49 6.52
N PRO A 50 1.17 -9.66 5.29
CA PRO A 50 0.63 -8.53 4.54
C PRO A 50 -0.52 -7.84 5.27
N ALA A 51 -1.45 -8.61 5.86
CA ALA A 51 -2.58 -8.05 6.60
C ALA A 51 -2.14 -7.23 7.81
N MET A 52 -1.12 -7.70 8.54
CA MET A 52 -0.55 -6.99 9.70
C MET A 52 0.13 -5.68 9.27
N ILE A 53 0.89 -5.68 8.18
CA ILE A 53 1.57 -4.48 7.66
C ILE A 53 0.53 -3.47 7.17
N ILE A 54 -0.42 -3.89 6.35
CA ILE A 54 -1.48 -3.00 5.84
C ILE A 54 -2.31 -2.43 6.99
N HIS A 55 -2.66 -3.23 8.00
CA HIS A 55 -3.33 -2.73 9.18
C HIS A 55 -2.50 -1.68 9.93
N SER A 56 -1.19 -1.91 10.08
CA SER A 56 -0.27 -0.97 10.71
C SER A 56 -0.19 0.35 9.94
N ILE A 57 -0.18 0.30 8.61
CA ILE A 57 -0.23 1.49 7.73
C ILE A 57 -1.55 2.25 7.94
N ARG A 58 -2.68 1.56 7.90
CA ARG A 58 -4.02 2.19 8.04
C ARG A 58 -4.21 2.91 9.37
N ASN A 59 -3.66 2.35 10.44
CA ASN A 59 -3.78 2.93 11.78
C ASN A 59 -2.59 3.82 12.18
N LYS A 60 -1.63 4.01 11.25
CA LYS A 60 -0.36 4.71 11.51
C LYS A 60 0.28 4.24 12.82
N GLN A 61 0.50 2.93 12.93
CA GLN A 61 1.13 2.31 14.10
C GLN A 61 2.42 1.61 13.69
N PRO A 62 3.56 1.89 14.32
CA PRO A 62 4.81 1.19 14.04
C PRO A 62 4.63 -0.31 14.22
N THR A 63 5.33 -1.10 13.41
CA THR A 63 5.21 -2.56 13.43
C THR A 63 6.53 -3.22 13.77
N PHE A 64 6.51 -4.25 14.61
CA PHE A 64 7.70 -5.05 14.93
C PHE A 64 8.33 -5.68 13.67
N LEU A 65 7.53 -5.87 12.60
CA LEU A 65 7.97 -6.39 11.31
C LEU A 65 9.01 -5.49 10.60
N ALA A 66 9.16 -4.24 11.04
CA ALA A 66 10.17 -3.30 10.54
C ALA A 66 11.58 -3.57 11.09
N SER A 67 11.69 -4.32 12.19
CA SER A 67 13.00 -4.63 12.79
C SER A 67 13.85 -5.53 11.88
N PRO A 68 15.19 -5.39 11.89
CA PRO A 68 16.09 -6.11 11.00
C PRO A 68 15.92 -7.63 11.07
N GLU A 69 15.71 -8.17 12.26
CA GLU A 69 15.56 -9.61 12.52
C GLU A 69 14.30 -10.14 11.83
N TRP A 70 13.18 -9.43 11.94
CA TRP A 70 11.90 -9.83 11.34
C TRP A 70 11.83 -9.59 9.83
N ARG A 71 12.68 -8.71 9.29
CA ARG A 71 12.83 -8.51 7.84
C ARG A 71 13.65 -9.62 7.17
N THR A 72 14.56 -10.26 7.90
CA THR A 72 15.57 -11.17 7.32
C THR A 72 15.40 -12.63 7.76
N ILE A 73 15.32 -12.90 9.06
CA ILE A 73 15.40 -14.25 9.64
C ILE A 73 14.23 -15.15 9.19
N PRO A 74 12.97 -14.69 9.13
CA PRO A 74 11.88 -15.54 8.64
C PRO A 74 12.06 -16.02 7.19
N PHE A 75 12.93 -15.39 6.42
CA PHE A 75 13.21 -15.72 5.01
C PHE A 75 14.57 -16.40 4.78
N GLN A 76 15.30 -16.76 5.85
CA GLN A 76 16.65 -17.31 5.74
C GLN A 76 16.73 -18.68 5.05
N HIS A 77 15.67 -19.50 5.15
CA HIS A 77 15.59 -20.82 4.52
C HIS A 77 14.61 -20.87 3.34
N VAL A 78 13.60 -19.99 3.35
CA VAL A 78 12.60 -19.86 2.29
C VAL A 78 12.65 -18.44 1.76
N LYS A 79 13.15 -18.27 0.54
CA LYS A 79 13.29 -16.96 -0.09
C LYS A 79 11.92 -16.28 -0.22
N ALA A 80 11.84 -15.01 0.16
CA ALA A 80 10.67 -14.18 -0.08
C ALA A 80 10.33 -14.14 -1.58
N ASN A 81 9.06 -14.37 -1.92
CA ASN A 81 8.58 -14.04 -3.26
C ASN A 81 8.53 -12.51 -3.43
N SER A 82 8.33 -12.04 -4.66
CA SER A 82 8.37 -10.61 -4.97
C SER A 82 7.37 -9.79 -4.16
N PHE A 83 6.19 -10.34 -3.86
CA PHE A 83 5.20 -9.66 -3.02
C PHE A 83 5.69 -9.48 -1.59
N HIS A 84 6.25 -10.52 -0.96
CA HIS A 84 6.76 -10.40 0.40
C HIS A 84 8.05 -9.56 0.47
N ALA A 85 8.86 -9.53 -0.59
CA ALA A 85 9.96 -8.59 -0.70
C ALA A 85 9.46 -7.13 -0.73
N LEU A 86 8.44 -6.82 -1.52
CA LEU A 86 7.81 -5.48 -1.52
C LEU A 86 7.24 -5.13 -0.15
N MET A 87 6.52 -6.07 0.47
CA MET A 87 5.95 -5.86 1.79
C MET A 87 7.03 -5.67 2.86
N THR A 88 8.25 -6.19 2.66
CA THR A 88 9.38 -5.87 3.54
C THR A 88 9.71 -4.38 3.50
N GLU A 89 9.80 -3.76 2.33
CA GLU A 89 10.02 -2.31 2.25
C GLU A 89 8.87 -1.52 2.87
N ALA A 90 7.63 -1.96 2.63
CA ALA A 90 6.43 -1.34 3.19
C ALA A 90 6.38 -1.33 4.74
N THR A 91 7.21 -2.12 5.43
CA THR A 91 7.27 -2.10 6.91
C THR A 91 7.77 -0.76 7.47
N ALA A 92 8.46 0.06 6.68
CA ALA A 92 8.92 1.38 7.10
C ALA A 92 7.79 2.43 7.13
N ILE A 93 6.77 2.26 6.27
CA ILE A 93 5.67 3.23 6.07
C ILE A 93 5.01 3.63 7.40
N PRO A 94 4.57 2.71 8.28
CA PRO A 94 3.82 3.12 9.46
C PRO A 94 4.58 4.06 10.40
N SER A 95 5.88 3.84 10.61
CA SER A 95 6.71 4.72 11.44
C SER A 95 6.88 6.10 10.81
N ILE A 96 7.09 6.16 9.49
CA ILE A 96 7.16 7.42 8.75
C ILE A 96 5.86 8.22 8.91
N LEU A 97 4.70 7.55 8.81
CA LEU A 97 3.40 8.22 8.97
C LEU A 97 3.19 8.77 10.39
N VAL A 98 3.69 8.07 11.41
CA VAL A 98 3.68 8.56 12.80
C VAL A 98 4.55 9.80 12.94
N ASP A 99 5.75 9.80 12.38
CA ASP A 99 6.66 10.94 12.47
C ASP A 99 6.09 12.18 11.78
N ILE A 100 5.43 12.01 10.63
CA ILE A 100 4.70 13.09 9.94
C ILE A 100 3.59 13.65 10.81
N ASP A 101 2.79 12.79 11.46
CA ASP A 101 1.73 13.26 12.35
C ASP A 101 2.32 13.98 13.57
N GLN A 102 3.43 13.48 14.15
CA GLN A 102 4.10 14.13 15.28
C GLN A 102 4.66 15.51 14.92
N LEU A 103 5.22 15.66 13.71
CA LEU A 103 5.65 16.95 13.16
C LEU A 103 4.49 17.94 13.07
N LYS A 104 3.34 17.50 12.55
CA LYS A 104 2.12 18.32 12.41
C LYS A 104 1.59 18.82 13.77
N TYR A 105 1.68 18.01 14.81
CA TYR A 105 1.17 18.35 16.15
C TYR A 105 2.22 18.93 17.12
N GLY A 106 3.46 19.13 16.68
CA GLY A 106 4.51 19.79 17.47
C GLY A 106 4.98 19.01 18.69
N SER A 107 5.08 17.67 18.58
CA SER A 107 5.57 16.81 19.66
C SER A 107 7.04 17.09 20.01
N SER A 108 7.39 17.16 21.30
CA SER A 108 8.78 17.40 21.77
C SER A 108 9.76 16.26 21.42
N HIS A 109 9.26 15.11 20.97
CA HIS A 109 10.04 13.95 20.55
C HIS A 109 9.98 13.68 19.03
N SER A 110 9.45 14.62 18.23
CA SER A 110 9.36 14.42 16.78
C SER A 110 10.74 14.38 16.14
N ASN A 111 10.94 13.47 15.18
CA ASN A 111 12.07 13.53 14.26
C ASN A 111 12.08 14.87 13.51
N SER A 112 13.26 15.32 13.06
CA SER A 112 13.33 16.56 12.28
C SER A 112 12.63 16.39 10.92
N PRO A 113 12.08 17.47 10.32
CA PRO A 113 11.50 17.39 8.97
C PRO A 113 12.46 16.77 7.95
N LEU A 114 13.76 17.09 8.04
CA LEU A 114 14.79 16.50 7.19
C LEU A 114 14.92 14.98 7.37
N ALA A 115 14.93 14.48 8.61
CA ALA A 115 15.03 13.03 8.86
C ALA A 115 13.80 12.26 8.32
N VAL A 116 12.61 12.84 8.44
CA VAL A 116 11.38 12.26 7.87
C VAL A 116 11.40 12.28 6.35
N PHE A 117 11.92 13.36 5.75
CA PHE A 117 12.13 13.49 4.31
C PHE A 117 13.13 12.43 3.80
N GLU A 118 14.26 12.25 4.47
CA GLU A 118 15.25 11.22 4.15
C GLU A 118 14.64 9.82 4.23
N ALA A 119 13.86 9.51 5.27
CA ALA A 119 13.19 8.22 5.38
C ALA A 119 12.18 7.96 4.24
N LEU A 120 11.45 8.98 3.79
CA LEU A 120 10.56 8.88 2.62
C LEU A 120 11.36 8.67 1.32
N LYS A 121 12.50 9.35 1.17
CA LYS A 121 13.39 9.22 0.02
C LYS A 121 13.99 7.82 -0.06
N ASP A 122 14.52 7.31 1.05
CA ASP A 122 15.09 5.95 1.14
C ASP A 122 14.03 4.89 0.80
N LEU A 123 12.81 5.05 1.32
CA LEU A 123 11.70 4.16 1.00
C LEU A 123 11.35 4.23 -0.50
N LEU A 124 11.28 5.43 -1.08
CA LEU A 124 10.97 5.61 -2.49
C LEU A 124 12.03 4.94 -3.39
N GLU A 125 13.31 5.11 -3.06
CA GLU A 125 14.42 4.46 -3.75
C GLU A 125 14.31 2.93 -3.65
N ALA A 126 14.10 2.40 -2.45
CA ALA A 126 13.91 0.96 -2.24
C ALA A 126 12.72 0.39 -3.04
N LEU A 127 11.62 1.13 -3.14
CA LEU A 127 10.46 0.74 -3.95
C LEU A 127 10.79 0.73 -5.45
N VAL A 128 11.51 1.74 -5.94
CA VAL A 128 11.93 1.82 -7.35
C VAL A 128 12.88 0.68 -7.69
N ASP A 129 13.88 0.41 -6.85
CA ASP A 129 14.83 -0.69 -7.01
C ASP A 129 14.15 -2.05 -6.98
N TRP A 130 13.18 -2.22 -6.09
CA TRP A 130 12.33 -3.41 -6.06
C TRP A 130 11.60 -3.59 -7.39
N ASN A 131 11.01 -2.53 -7.96
CA ASN A 131 10.27 -2.63 -9.21
C ASN A 131 11.21 -2.94 -10.39
N VAL A 132 12.37 -2.29 -10.48
CA VAL A 132 13.39 -2.62 -11.50
C VAL A 132 13.78 -4.10 -11.41
N SER A 133 14.06 -4.57 -10.20
CA SER A 133 14.39 -5.98 -9.94
C SER A 133 13.24 -6.91 -10.32
N PHE A 134 12.01 -6.55 -9.97
CA PHE A 134 10.80 -7.33 -10.24
C PHE A 134 10.54 -7.48 -11.75
N GLN A 135 10.59 -6.38 -12.50
CA GLN A 135 10.43 -6.41 -13.95
C GLN A 135 11.57 -7.21 -14.63
N GLY A 136 12.76 -7.22 -14.03
CA GLY A 136 13.91 -8.00 -14.52
C GLY A 136 13.82 -9.51 -14.28
N LEU A 137 12.92 -10.00 -13.42
CA LEU A 137 12.80 -11.44 -13.11
C LEU A 137 12.27 -12.27 -14.28
N THR A 138 11.50 -11.67 -15.18
CA THR A 138 10.89 -12.40 -16.30
C THR A 138 10.96 -11.60 -17.59
N ASN A 139 11.14 -12.27 -18.72
CA ASN A 139 11.06 -11.65 -20.05
C ASN A 139 9.60 -11.35 -20.48
N LYS A 140 8.62 -11.52 -19.59
CA LYS A 140 7.21 -11.28 -19.87
C LYS A 140 6.77 -10.02 -19.14
N PRO A 141 5.85 -9.24 -19.71
CA PRO A 141 5.32 -8.07 -19.02
C PRO A 141 4.55 -8.51 -17.77
N SER A 142 4.76 -7.77 -16.67
CA SER A 142 4.07 -8.02 -15.39
C SER A 142 2.56 -7.86 -15.46
N PHE A 143 2.07 -7.07 -16.42
CA PHE A 143 0.64 -6.88 -16.67
C PHE A 143 0.38 -6.51 -18.13
N ARG A 144 -0.89 -6.62 -18.55
CA ARG A 144 -1.35 -6.19 -19.87
C ARG A 144 -2.63 -5.40 -19.73
N ILE A 145 -2.77 -4.34 -20.52
CA ILE A 145 -4.01 -3.60 -20.62
C ILE A 145 -4.84 -4.25 -21.73
N LEU A 146 -6.05 -4.68 -21.39
CA LEU A 146 -7.03 -5.27 -22.30
C LEU A 146 -8.19 -4.29 -22.50
N GLY A 147 -8.73 -4.19 -23.71
CA GLY A 147 -9.84 -3.27 -24.05
C GLY A 147 -9.41 -1.99 -24.79
N LYS A 148 -10.38 -1.20 -25.23
CA LYS A 148 -10.17 0.11 -25.90
C LYS A 148 -10.83 1.21 -25.06
N GLY A 149 -10.03 2.17 -24.59
CA GLY A 149 -10.47 3.34 -23.82
C GLY A 149 -10.55 3.10 -22.30
N PRO A 150 -10.51 4.16 -21.47
CA PRO A 150 -10.44 4.05 -20.00
C PRO A 150 -11.66 3.35 -19.37
N GLU A 151 -12.86 3.52 -19.93
CA GLU A 151 -14.09 2.90 -19.40
C GLU A 151 -14.15 1.36 -19.56
N LYS A 152 -13.36 0.78 -20.47
CA LYS A 152 -13.32 -0.66 -20.78
C LYS A 152 -11.92 -1.25 -20.71
N ALA A 153 -10.95 -0.46 -20.27
CA ALA A 153 -9.58 -0.91 -20.13
C ALA A 153 -9.44 -1.63 -18.79
N HIS A 154 -8.97 -2.87 -18.84
CA HIS A 154 -8.77 -3.70 -17.66
C HIS A 154 -7.32 -4.17 -17.62
N VAL A 155 -6.73 -4.14 -16.44
CA VAL A 155 -5.37 -4.62 -16.24
C VAL A 155 -5.43 -6.10 -15.90
N TRP A 156 -4.76 -6.91 -16.71
CA TRP A 156 -4.67 -8.36 -16.53
C TRP A 156 -3.27 -8.78 -16.09
N PHE A 157 -3.22 -9.70 -15.13
CA PHE A 157 -1.99 -10.19 -14.54
C PHE A 157 -1.78 -11.69 -14.79
N PRO A 158 -0.53 -12.18 -14.82
CA PRO A 158 -0.23 -13.61 -14.89
C PRO A 158 -0.84 -14.41 -13.73
N ASP A 159 -0.84 -13.82 -12.53
CA ASP A 159 -1.34 -14.43 -11.30
C ASP A 159 -1.63 -13.36 -10.23
N ILE A 160 -2.30 -13.79 -9.15
CA ILE A 160 -2.67 -12.93 -8.02
C ILE A 160 -1.47 -12.35 -7.26
N THR A 161 -0.32 -13.04 -7.23
CA THR A 161 0.88 -12.52 -6.56
C THR A 161 1.42 -11.33 -7.33
N THR A 162 1.42 -11.41 -8.66
CA THR A 162 1.81 -10.31 -9.55
C THR A 162 0.84 -9.15 -9.45
N ALA A 163 -0.47 -9.41 -9.44
CA ALA A 163 -1.50 -8.38 -9.26
C ALA A 163 -1.33 -7.63 -7.93
N ASN A 164 -1.18 -8.37 -6.82
CA ASN A 164 -0.95 -7.79 -5.50
C ASN A 164 0.37 -7.01 -5.45
N SER A 165 1.45 -7.53 -6.04
CA SER A 165 2.74 -6.84 -6.07
C SER A 165 2.66 -5.50 -6.80
N MET A 166 2.08 -5.48 -8.00
CA MET A 166 2.00 -4.25 -8.81
C MET A 166 1.08 -3.21 -8.18
N THR A 167 -0.12 -3.62 -7.73
CA THR A 167 -1.08 -2.69 -7.12
C THR A 167 -0.54 -2.08 -5.84
N HIS A 168 0.14 -2.84 -4.99
CA HIS A 168 0.74 -2.32 -3.77
C HIS A 168 1.97 -1.46 -4.05
N TYR A 169 2.78 -1.80 -5.06
CA TYR A 169 3.91 -0.96 -5.47
C TYR A 169 3.45 0.43 -5.90
N TRP A 170 2.46 0.49 -6.81
CA TRP A 170 1.85 1.75 -7.25
C TRP A 170 1.31 2.55 -6.05
N THR A 171 0.66 1.86 -5.13
CA THR A 171 0.10 2.47 -3.91
C THR A 171 1.18 3.10 -3.02
N PHE A 172 2.21 2.34 -2.67
CA PHE A 172 3.27 2.83 -1.78
C PHE A 172 4.10 3.93 -2.44
N TRP A 173 4.31 3.84 -3.75
CA TRP A 173 4.95 4.89 -4.52
C TRP A 173 4.12 6.19 -4.48
N ILE A 174 2.80 6.12 -4.76
CA ILE A 174 1.91 7.29 -4.68
C ILE A 174 1.92 7.89 -3.27
N MET A 175 1.88 7.05 -2.22
CA MET A 175 1.97 7.51 -0.84
C MET A 175 3.27 8.30 -0.61
N CYS A 176 4.43 7.79 -1.03
CA CYS A 176 5.70 8.50 -0.89
C CYS A 176 5.64 9.87 -1.58
N ILE A 177 5.15 9.94 -2.81
CA ILE A 177 5.02 11.22 -3.54
C ILE A 177 4.12 12.21 -2.82
N VAL A 178 2.94 11.77 -2.36
CA VAL A 178 1.99 12.63 -1.64
C VAL A 178 2.64 13.19 -0.38
N TYR A 179 3.26 12.35 0.44
CA TYR A 179 3.86 12.80 1.70
C TYR A 179 5.13 13.64 1.50
N ILE A 180 5.95 13.35 0.49
CA ILE A 180 7.09 14.19 0.11
C ILE A 180 6.64 15.60 -0.29
N ARG A 181 5.62 15.69 -1.16
CA ARG A 181 5.06 16.98 -1.60
C ARG A 181 4.46 17.75 -0.43
N LYS A 182 3.73 17.06 0.46
CA LYS A 182 3.14 17.64 1.66
C LYS A 182 4.21 18.19 2.59
N LEU A 183 5.24 17.41 2.88
CA LEU A 183 6.33 17.81 3.76
C LEU A 183 7.10 19.01 3.21
N ARG A 184 7.37 19.06 1.89
CA ARG A 184 8.01 20.22 1.23
C ARG A 184 7.12 21.46 1.14
N ASN A 185 5.82 21.31 1.26
CA ASN A 185 4.89 22.44 1.37
C ASN A 185 4.84 22.99 2.79
N ASP A 186 4.84 22.09 3.79
CA ASP A 186 4.81 22.46 5.21
C ASP A 186 6.17 23.00 5.69
N TYR A 187 7.28 22.52 5.11
CA TYR A 187 8.66 22.87 5.43
C TYR A 187 9.43 23.27 4.16
N PRO A 188 9.34 24.55 3.73
CA PRO A 188 9.91 25.01 2.46
C PRO A 188 11.43 24.83 2.33
N GLU A 189 12.17 24.76 3.43
CA GLU A 189 13.61 24.46 3.46
C GLU A 189 13.95 23.11 2.80
N LEU A 190 13.02 22.16 2.81
CA LEU A 190 13.20 20.84 2.16
C LEU A 190 13.12 20.90 0.63
N ARG A 191 12.80 22.07 0.05
CA ARG A 191 12.81 22.26 -1.41
C ARG A 191 14.23 22.42 -1.95
N ASP A 192 15.18 22.81 -1.10
CA ASP A 192 16.58 22.89 -1.46
C ASP A 192 17.24 21.50 -1.50
N GLU A 193 16.64 20.50 -0.83
CA GLU A 193 17.10 19.12 -0.83
C GLU A 193 16.85 18.42 -2.17
N GLU A 194 17.91 17.86 -2.76
CA GLU A 194 17.82 17.21 -4.06
C GLU A 194 17.09 15.87 -3.98
N LEU A 195 16.00 15.79 -4.75
CA LEU A 195 15.26 14.56 -5.01
C LEU A 195 14.72 14.63 -6.43
N LEU A 196 15.17 13.70 -7.27
CA LEU A 196 14.70 13.55 -8.64
C LEU A 196 14.18 12.13 -8.84
N ILE A 197 13.02 12.02 -9.48
CA ILE A 197 12.37 10.76 -9.80
C ILE A 197 12.42 10.64 -11.32
N SER A 198 13.28 9.75 -11.83
CA SER A 198 13.53 9.64 -13.27
C SER A 198 13.93 10.98 -13.92
N GLY A 199 14.65 11.84 -13.18
CA GLY A 199 15.11 13.15 -13.64
C GLY A 199 14.13 14.31 -13.38
N GLU A 200 12.97 14.05 -12.79
CA GLU A 200 11.92 15.05 -12.56
C GLU A 200 11.74 15.37 -11.07
N SER A 201 11.41 16.62 -10.75
CA SER A 201 11.05 17.01 -9.36
C SER A 201 9.75 16.30 -8.96
N PRO A 202 9.59 15.89 -7.68
CA PRO A 202 8.34 15.32 -7.18
C PRO A 202 7.10 16.13 -7.52
N GLU A 203 7.17 17.45 -7.57
CA GLU A 203 6.07 18.38 -7.84
C GLU A 203 5.80 18.59 -9.34
N SER A 204 6.59 17.99 -10.24
CA SER A 204 6.47 18.26 -11.67
C SER A 204 5.16 17.71 -12.25
N PRO A 205 4.65 18.31 -13.35
CA PRO A 205 3.49 17.77 -14.07
C PRO A 205 3.71 16.33 -14.53
N ILE A 206 4.94 15.96 -14.92
CA ILE A 206 5.28 14.61 -15.38
C ILE A 206 5.10 13.60 -14.25
N ILE A 207 5.61 13.88 -13.03
CA ILE A 207 5.40 12.99 -11.88
C ILE A 207 3.92 12.89 -11.50
N THR A 208 3.17 13.99 -11.66
CA THR A 208 1.72 13.98 -11.45
C THR A 208 0.99 13.08 -12.44
N GLU A 209 1.34 13.15 -13.73
CA GLU A 209 0.79 12.26 -14.77
C GLU A 209 1.11 10.79 -14.50
N VAL A 210 2.33 10.47 -14.06
CA VAL A 210 2.71 9.11 -13.66
C VAL A 210 1.83 8.61 -12.50
N ALA A 211 1.61 9.44 -11.48
CA ALA A 211 0.75 9.09 -10.34
C ALA A 211 -0.73 8.91 -10.75
N ILE A 212 -1.25 9.73 -11.67
CA ILE A 212 -2.59 9.58 -12.25
C ILE A 212 -2.69 8.25 -13.01
N GLN A 213 -1.69 7.92 -13.82
CA GLN A 213 -1.67 6.68 -14.59
C GLN A 213 -1.59 5.44 -13.69
N MET A 214 -0.77 5.47 -12.65
CA MET A 214 -0.71 4.41 -11.63
C MET A 214 -2.04 4.25 -10.88
N SER A 215 -2.66 5.37 -10.49
CA SER A 215 -3.98 5.36 -9.86
C SER A 215 -5.04 4.74 -10.78
N THR A 216 -4.99 5.07 -12.07
CA THR A 216 -5.87 4.49 -13.09
C THR A 216 -5.63 2.98 -13.22
N TRP A 217 -4.37 2.53 -13.27
CA TRP A 217 -4.07 1.08 -13.31
C TRP A 217 -4.56 0.35 -12.06
N ILE A 218 -4.49 0.96 -10.88
CA ILE A 218 -5.07 0.39 -9.65
C ILE A 218 -6.57 0.13 -9.85
N PHE A 219 -7.33 1.12 -10.32
CA PHE A 219 -8.77 0.94 -10.56
C PHE A 219 -9.06 -0.09 -11.66
N GLN A 220 -8.29 -0.08 -12.75
CA GLN A 220 -8.43 -1.06 -13.83
C GLN A 220 -8.06 -2.48 -13.40
N SER A 221 -7.34 -2.64 -12.28
CA SER A 221 -6.99 -3.94 -11.70
C SER A 221 -8.10 -4.52 -10.83
N ILE A 222 -9.08 -3.72 -10.40
CA ILE A 222 -10.13 -4.15 -9.46
C ILE A 222 -10.90 -5.33 -10.04
N GLU A 223 -11.32 -5.26 -11.30
CA GLU A 223 -12.07 -6.36 -11.93
C GLU A 223 -11.32 -7.69 -11.87
N TYR A 224 -10.00 -7.68 -12.08
CA TYR A 224 -9.18 -8.88 -11.94
C TYR A 224 -9.15 -9.38 -10.49
N LEU A 225 -8.96 -8.47 -9.53
CA LEU A 225 -8.80 -8.81 -8.11
C LEU A 225 -10.09 -9.28 -7.43
N VAL A 226 -11.26 -8.91 -7.96
CA VAL A 226 -12.57 -9.29 -7.40
C VAL A 226 -13.21 -10.50 -8.10
N GLN A 227 -12.47 -11.24 -8.93
CA GLN A 227 -12.92 -12.50 -9.52
C GLN A 227 -13.14 -13.58 -8.44
N ASP A 228 -14.11 -14.46 -8.65
CA ASP A 228 -14.49 -15.51 -7.69
C ASP A 228 -13.30 -16.42 -7.34
N GLU A 229 -12.40 -16.65 -8.30
CA GLU A 229 -11.18 -17.45 -8.14
C GLU A 229 -10.19 -16.83 -7.13
N MET A 230 -10.17 -15.49 -7.03
CA MET A 230 -9.26 -14.75 -6.13
C MET A 230 -9.76 -14.77 -4.68
N ARG A 231 -11.02 -15.20 -4.47
CA ARG A 231 -11.70 -15.30 -3.18
C ARG A 231 -11.64 -13.99 -2.40
N LEU A 232 -11.90 -14.08 -1.10
CA LEU A 232 -11.88 -12.95 -0.16
C LEU A 232 -10.54 -12.21 -0.12
N PHE A 233 -9.42 -12.88 -0.44
CA PHE A 233 -8.09 -12.29 -0.37
C PHE A 233 -7.84 -11.25 -1.47
N GLY A 234 -8.42 -11.41 -2.65
CA GLY A 234 -8.26 -10.44 -3.75
C GLY A 234 -8.99 -9.12 -3.48
N ALA A 235 -10.25 -9.18 -3.04
CA ALA A 235 -11.01 -7.97 -2.72
C ALA A 235 -10.41 -7.20 -1.53
N ILE A 236 -9.99 -7.91 -0.47
CA ILE A 236 -9.36 -7.28 0.70
C ILE A 236 -8.00 -6.67 0.34
N SER A 237 -7.20 -7.31 -0.52
CA SER A 237 -5.90 -6.77 -0.91
C SER A 237 -6.02 -5.48 -1.74
N ALA A 238 -7.11 -5.28 -2.47
CA ALA A 238 -7.38 -4.05 -3.22
C ALA A 238 -7.75 -2.84 -2.34
N THR A 239 -8.11 -3.07 -1.07
CA THR A 239 -8.71 -2.03 -0.20
C THR A 239 -7.82 -0.79 -0.02
N LEU A 240 -6.55 -0.97 0.38
CA LEU A 240 -5.63 0.15 0.55
C LEU A 240 -5.28 0.79 -0.81
N PRO A 241 -4.92 0.02 -1.86
CA PRO A 241 -4.66 0.58 -3.19
C PRO A 241 -5.78 1.47 -3.71
N THR A 242 -7.03 0.99 -3.69
CA THR A 242 -8.16 1.74 -4.25
C THR A 242 -8.41 3.03 -3.48
N ARG A 243 -8.26 3.03 -2.14
CA ARG A 243 -8.38 4.25 -1.33
C ARG A 243 -7.33 5.29 -1.73
N VAL A 244 -6.06 4.92 -1.74
CA VAL A 244 -4.96 5.84 -2.05
C VAL A 244 -5.11 6.39 -3.48
N ALA A 245 -5.43 5.53 -4.45
CA ALA A 245 -5.67 5.95 -5.83
C ALA A 245 -6.85 6.93 -5.93
N TYR A 246 -7.97 6.64 -5.27
CA TYR A 246 -9.17 7.49 -5.31
C TYR A 246 -8.89 8.86 -4.70
N GLN A 247 -8.28 8.90 -3.51
CA GLN A 247 -7.91 10.15 -2.84
C GLN A 247 -6.96 10.98 -3.70
N PHE A 248 -5.92 10.36 -4.26
CA PHE A 248 -4.99 11.06 -5.13
C PHE A 248 -5.68 11.69 -6.34
N LEU A 249 -6.53 10.93 -7.06
CA LEU A 249 -7.29 11.41 -8.21
C LEU A 249 -8.26 12.53 -7.82
N ARG A 250 -8.97 12.39 -6.69
CA ARG A 250 -9.89 13.43 -6.20
C ARG A 250 -9.22 14.74 -5.85
N TYR A 251 -7.97 14.73 -5.39
CA TYR A 251 -7.27 15.96 -5.03
C TYR A 251 -6.48 16.56 -6.20
N ASN A 252 -5.93 15.72 -7.09
CA ASN A 252 -4.98 16.17 -8.12
C ASN A 252 -5.54 16.14 -9.55
N HIS A 253 -6.67 15.46 -9.78
CA HIS A 253 -7.28 15.28 -11.11
C HIS A 253 -8.81 15.45 -11.07
N PHE A 254 -9.31 16.26 -10.14
CA PHE A 254 -10.75 16.48 -9.90
C PHE A 254 -11.50 17.08 -11.10
N TYR A 255 -10.80 17.71 -12.04
CA TYR A 255 -11.41 18.32 -13.22
C TYR A 255 -11.86 17.27 -14.25
N ASP A 256 -11.34 16.05 -14.20
CA ASP A 256 -11.75 14.95 -15.08
C ASP A 256 -12.94 14.20 -14.48
N GLN A 257 -14.12 14.79 -14.67
CA GLN A 257 -15.37 14.27 -14.13
C GLN A 257 -15.72 12.89 -14.68
N GLU A 258 -15.27 12.55 -15.89
CA GLU A 258 -15.51 11.24 -16.51
C GLU A 258 -14.74 10.15 -15.77
N LEU A 259 -13.43 10.37 -15.53
CA LEU A 259 -12.60 9.43 -14.79
C LEU A 259 -13.10 9.24 -13.35
N ILE A 260 -13.40 10.33 -12.65
CA ILE A 260 -13.88 10.25 -11.26
C ILE A 260 -15.22 9.51 -11.19
N SER A 261 -16.16 9.80 -12.10
CA SER A 261 -17.44 9.10 -12.17
C SER A 261 -17.26 7.60 -12.46
N TRP A 262 -16.26 7.23 -13.28
CA TRP A 262 -15.93 5.84 -13.53
C TRP A 262 -15.36 5.16 -12.27
N CYS A 263 -14.44 5.80 -11.55
CA CYS A 263 -13.93 5.31 -10.27
C CYS A 263 -15.05 5.06 -9.26
N GLU A 264 -16.01 5.98 -9.15
CA GLU A 264 -17.17 5.84 -8.27
C GLU A 264 -18.07 4.66 -8.67
N ARG A 265 -18.33 4.46 -9.96
CA ARG A 265 -19.04 3.26 -10.45
C ARG A 265 -18.31 1.97 -10.10
N VAL A 266 -16.98 1.95 -10.17
CA VAL A 266 -16.19 0.78 -9.77
C VAL A 266 -16.30 0.52 -8.27
N ILE A 267 -16.30 1.57 -7.44
CA ILE A 267 -16.50 1.47 -5.98
C ILE A 267 -17.91 0.97 -5.65
N ASP A 268 -18.94 1.46 -6.35
CA ASP A 268 -20.31 0.95 -6.20
C ASP A 268 -20.40 -0.53 -6.62
N GLY A 269 -19.69 -0.93 -7.68
CA GLY A 269 -19.60 -2.34 -8.07
C GLY A 269 -18.94 -3.25 -7.02
N ILE A 270 -18.06 -2.72 -6.17
CA ILE A 270 -17.51 -3.44 -5.00
C ILE A 270 -18.61 -3.61 -3.94
N ARG A 271 -19.42 -2.57 -3.68
CA ARG A 271 -20.57 -2.61 -2.77
C ARG A 271 -21.58 -3.67 -3.21
N ASP A 272 -21.97 -3.67 -4.49
CA ASP A 272 -22.95 -4.62 -5.04
C ASP A 272 -22.51 -6.10 -4.91
N ARG A 273 -21.21 -6.35 -4.74
CA ARG A 273 -20.65 -7.69 -4.50
C ARG A 273 -20.59 -8.09 -3.01
N GLY A 274 -21.14 -7.27 -2.12
CA GLY A 274 -21.19 -7.53 -0.67
C GLY A 274 -19.97 -7.05 0.10
N TYR A 275 -19.18 -6.13 -0.46
CA TYR A 275 -17.99 -5.55 0.18
C TYR A 275 -18.21 -4.09 0.60
N ASP A 276 -19.39 -3.77 1.14
CA ASP A 276 -19.81 -2.41 1.53
C ASP A 276 -18.79 -1.70 2.42
N TYR A 277 -18.18 -2.42 3.34
CA TYR A 277 -17.14 -1.90 4.25
C TYR A 277 -15.87 -1.44 3.51
N ILE A 278 -15.50 -2.11 2.40
CA ILE A 278 -14.37 -1.70 1.55
C ILE A 278 -14.74 -0.40 0.84
N ALA A 279 -15.94 -0.34 0.26
CA ALA A 279 -16.42 0.85 -0.43
C ALA A 279 -16.49 2.06 0.52
N GLN A 280 -17.05 1.88 1.72
CA GLN A 280 -17.08 2.94 2.74
C GLN A 280 -15.67 3.40 3.11
N TYR A 281 -14.77 2.46 3.40
CA TYR A 281 -13.38 2.78 3.70
C TYR A 281 -12.64 3.44 2.53
N ILE A 282 -13.03 3.26 1.27
CA ILE A 282 -12.41 3.99 0.15
C ILE A 282 -12.88 5.45 0.13
N LEU A 283 -14.15 5.69 0.46
CA LEU A 283 -14.81 6.99 0.37
C LEU A 283 -14.57 7.91 1.57
N ASP A 284 -14.25 7.36 2.75
CA ASP A 284 -14.00 8.16 3.96
C ASP A 284 -12.83 9.15 3.73
N ASP A 285 -13.02 10.43 3.93
CA ASP A 285 -11.94 11.42 3.78
C ASP A 285 -11.26 11.66 5.13
N ASP A 286 -10.00 11.24 5.26
CA ASP A 286 -9.20 11.48 6.48
C ASP A 286 -8.38 12.79 6.38
N GLY A 287 -8.54 13.58 5.30
CA GLY A 287 -7.87 14.87 5.13
C GLY A 287 -6.33 14.76 5.00
N VAL A 288 -5.85 13.66 4.42
CA VAL A 288 -4.42 13.46 4.11
C VAL A 288 -4.09 13.99 2.74
#